data_AF-A0A953R721-F1
#
_entry.id   AF-A0A953R721-F1
#
_cell.length_a   1.000
_cell.length_b   1.000
_cell.length_c   1.000
_cell.angle_alpha   90.00
_cell.angle_beta   90.00
_cell.angle_gamma   90.00
#
_symmetry.space_group_name_H-M   'P 1'
#
loop_
_entity.id
_entity.type
_entity.pdbx_description
1 polymer ?
#
loop_
_entity_poly.entity_id
_entity_poly.type
_entity_poly.pdbx_seq_one_letter_code
_entity_poly.pdbx_strand_id
1 'polypeptide(L)'
;MFYKLLLAGICATTLVLAQGRGGGGGGGMGGGGGDSGGEGGGMRGGASEGAGIQMPRVVTRMDTISEMLQLNKQQKKEVKSILDEGQKEAAPVRDQIAKSRLAIGEAIQGGKSDDDLKPLVNSQAALTAQMAGIELSAFVKIYKLLDKEQLQQTRGVFPMMKGIFEGKNWNSAE
;
A
#
# COMPACT_ATOMS: atom_id res chain seq x y z
N MET A 1 5.47 16.95 28.21
CA MET A 1 6.55 17.06 27.20
C MET A 1 7.75 16.21 27.64
N PHE A 2 7.71 14.87 27.57
CA PHE A 2 8.87 14.02 27.94
C PHE A 2 8.80 12.59 27.34
N TYR A 3 8.52 12.44 26.04
CA TYR A 3 8.69 11.14 25.35
C TYR A 3 9.35 11.27 23.97
N LYS A 4 10.16 12.33 23.78
CA LYS A 4 11.12 12.43 22.68
C LYS A 4 12.47 11.96 23.20
N LEU A 5 12.80 10.68 23.05
CA LEU A 5 14.16 10.14 22.95
C LEU A 5 14.11 8.60 23.06
N LEU A 6 14.09 7.91 21.92
CA LEU A 6 14.91 6.70 21.80
C LEU A 6 15.19 6.43 20.31
N LEU A 7 16.17 7.18 19.82
CA LEU A 7 16.89 6.91 18.59
C LEU A 7 18.01 5.93 18.95
N ALA A 8 17.94 4.68 18.50
CA ALA A 8 19.05 3.74 18.56
C ALA A 8 19.31 3.21 17.15
N GLY A 9 20.27 3.84 16.47
CA GLY A 9 20.79 3.37 15.20
C GLY A 9 21.71 2.19 15.41
N ILE A 10 21.49 1.11 14.66
CA ILE A 10 22.47 0.06 14.45
C ILE A 10 22.90 0.14 13.00
N CYS A 11 24.05 0.77 12.77
CA CYS A 11 24.79 0.67 11.51
C CYS A 11 25.58 -0.64 11.54
N ALA A 12 25.25 -1.58 10.66
CA ALA A 12 26.11 -2.71 10.35
C ALA A 12 26.71 -2.50 8.96
N THR A 13 27.94 -2.00 8.94
CA THR A 13 28.82 -2.01 7.76
C THR A 13 29.52 -3.36 7.65
N THR A 14 29.34 -4.07 6.54
CA THR A 14 30.29 -5.10 6.11
C THR A 14 30.69 -4.86 4.66
N LEU A 15 31.99 -5.00 4.43
CA LEU A 15 32.79 -4.54 3.30
C LEU A 15 32.56 -5.29 1.98
N VAL A 16 32.94 -4.58 0.93
CA VAL A 16 32.99 -4.84 -0.52
C VAL A 16 33.95 -5.99 -0.90
N LEU A 17 33.61 -6.77 -1.94
CA LEU A 17 34.39 -7.02 -3.19
C LEU A 17 34.15 -8.42 -3.78
N ALA A 18 33.61 -8.47 -5.00
CA ALA A 18 34.07 -9.38 -6.06
C ALA A 18 33.60 -8.87 -7.43
N GLN A 19 34.53 -8.26 -8.17
CA GLN A 19 34.42 -8.02 -9.61
C GLN A 19 34.42 -9.36 -10.35
N GLY A 20 33.57 -9.49 -11.38
CA GLY A 20 33.52 -10.69 -12.20
C GLY A 20 32.78 -10.51 -13.52
N ARG A 21 33.47 -9.89 -14.50
CA ARG A 21 33.55 -10.32 -15.91
C ARG A 21 32.26 -10.33 -16.78
N GLY A 22 32.12 -9.28 -17.59
CA GLY A 22 32.23 -9.37 -19.06
C GLY A 22 31.03 -9.80 -19.92
N GLY A 23 30.76 -8.98 -20.95
CA GLY A 23 29.98 -9.31 -22.16
C GLY A 23 28.62 -8.60 -22.20
N GLY A 24 28.30 -7.64 -23.08
CA GLY A 24 28.84 -7.32 -24.40
C GLY A 24 27.93 -7.89 -25.50
N GLY A 25 27.16 -7.02 -26.15
CA GLY A 25 26.34 -7.31 -27.36
C GLY A 25 24.84 -7.27 -27.06
N GLY A 26 24.04 -6.33 -27.55
CA GLY A 26 24.08 -5.67 -28.86
C GLY A 26 22.90 -6.19 -29.69
N GLY A 27 21.66 -5.90 -29.26
CA GLY A 27 20.44 -6.25 -29.97
C GLY A 27 20.12 -5.21 -31.04
N GLY A 28 20.23 -5.60 -32.30
CA GLY A 28 19.93 -4.77 -33.46
C GLY A 28 18.46 -4.81 -33.89
N MET A 29 18.04 -3.66 -34.43
CA MET A 29 17.22 -3.45 -35.62
C MET A 29 15.71 -3.75 -35.61
N GLY A 30 14.97 -2.69 -36.00
CA GLY A 30 13.66 -2.74 -36.67
C GLY A 30 12.58 -2.02 -35.87
N GLY A 31 11.92 -0.97 -36.36
CA GLY A 31 11.87 -0.38 -37.69
C GLY A 31 10.99 0.89 -37.64
N GLY A 32 10.73 1.46 -38.82
CA GLY A 32 10.08 2.76 -39.05
C GLY A 32 8.75 2.96 -38.33
N GLY A 33 8.24 4.18 -38.16
CA GLY A 33 8.18 5.30 -39.09
C GLY A 33 6.72 5.78 -39.12
N GLY A 34 6.49 7.09 -39.30
CA GLY A 34 5.17 7.74 -39.36
C GLY A 34 4.77 8.34 -38.01
N ASP A 35 4.78 9.65 -37.77
CA ASP A 35 4.13 10.77 -38.47
C ASP A 35 2.60 10.74 -38.39
N SER A 36 1.99 11.92 -38.18
CA SER A 36 0.59 12.25 -37.82
C SER A 36 0.31 12.18 -36.30
N GLY A 37 0.06 13.27 -35.56
CA GLY A 37 -0.70 14.47 -35.94
C GLY A 37 -2.18 14.13 -35.88
N GLY A 38 -2.91 14.63 -34.87
CA GLY A 38 -4.34 14.35 -34.76
C GLY A 38 -5.00 14.81 -33.46
N GLU A 39 -5.41 16.08 -33.47
CA GLU A 39 -6.41 16.66 -32.59
C GLU A 39 -7.72 15.84 -32.52
N GLY A 40 -8.37 15.91 -31.35
CA GLY A 40 -9.78 16.28 -31.30
C GLY A 40 -10.87 15.20 -31.46
N GLY A 41 -11.81 15.22 -30.52
CA GLY A 41 -13.24 15.04 -30.83
C GLY A 41 -13.76 13.60 -30.84
N GLY A 42 -14.60 13.28 -29.84
CA GLY A 42 -15.30 11.99 -29.78
C GLY A 42 -16.63 12.04 -29.05
N MET A 43 -17.46 13.08 -29.25
CA MET A 43 -18.91 12.96 -29.05
C MET A 43 -19.56 12.50 -30.35
N ARG A 44 -19.89 11.22 -30.48
CA ARG A 44 -21.16 10.69 -31.03
C ARG A 44 -21.04 9.20 -31.36
N GLY A 45 -22.07 8.47 -30.95
CA GLY A 45 -22.38 7.12 -31.39
C GLY A 45 -23.35 6.57 -30.34
N GLY A 46 -24.66 6.73 -30.50
CA GLY A 46 -25.41 6.14 -31.59
C GLY A 46 -25.90 4.80 -31.07
N ALA A 47 -27.20 4.70 -30.82
CA ALA A 47 -27.86 3.49 -30.31
C ALA A 47 -27.40 2.26 -31.11
N SER A 48 -26.68 1.38 -30.43
CA SER A 48 -26.41 0.03 -30.88
C SER A 48 -27.00 -0.89 -29.81
N GLU A 49 -28.20 -1.41 -30.11
CA GLU A 49 -28.69 -2.65 -29.54
C GLU A 49 -27.74 -3.77 -30.00
N GLY A 50 -26.66 -3.92 -29.26
CA GLY A 50 -25.71 -5.01 -29.40
C GLY A 50 -25.31 -5.41 -28.01
N ALA A 51 -25.50 -6.68 -27.66
CA ALA A 51 -25.14 -7.27 -26.38
C ALA A 51 -23.67 -6.97 -26.04
N GLY A 52 -23.44 -5.83 -25.40
CA GLY A 52 -22.16 -5.47 -24.85
C GLY A 52 -21.92 -6.41 -23.68
N ILE A 53 -20.88 -7.22 -23.77
CA ILE A 53 -20.33 -7.89 -22.60
C ILE A 53 -19.99 -6.77 -21.62
N GLN A 54 -20.88 -6.57 -20.64
CA GLN A 54 -20.71 -5.59 -19.60
C GLN A 54 -19.60 -6.15 -18.72
N MET A 55 -18.35 -5.78 -19.04
CA MET A 55 -17.19 -6.17 -18.25
C MET A 55 -17.48 -5.78 -16.80
N PRO A 56 -17.36 -6.71 -15.84
CA PRO A 56 -17.68 -6.42 -14.45
C PRO A 56 -16.82 -5.24 -13.98
N ARG A 57 -17.49 -4.20 -13.47
CA ARG A 57 -16.80 -3.04 -12.91
C ARG A 57 -15.93 -3.52 -11.76
N VAL A 58 -14.62 -3.30 -11.87
CA VAL A 58 -13.68 -3.54 -10.77
C VAL A 58 -13.99 -2.51 -9.68
N VAL A 59 -14.51 -2.97 -8.55
CA VAL A 59 -14.81 -2.12 -7.39
C VAL A 59 -13.54 -2.01 -6.55
N THR A 60 -13.04 -0.79 -6.37
CA THR A 60 -11.84 -0.53 -5.56
C THR A 60 -12.19 -0.25 -4.11
N ARG A 61 -11.23 -0.37 -3.19
CA ARG A 61 -11.45 0.01 -1.78
C ARG A 61 -11.93 1.47 -1.63
N MET A 62 -11.41 2.39 -2.44
CA MET A 62 -11.85 3.78 -2.45
C MET A 62 -13.32 3.91 -2.88
N ASP A 63 -13.78 3.11 -3.84
CA ASP A 63 -15.19 3.09 -4.24
C ASP A 63 -16.06 2.65 -3.07
N THR A 64 -15.71 1.55 -2.41
CA THR A 64 -16.44 1.02 -1.25
C THR A 64 -16.48 2.02 -0.09
N ILE A 65 -15.34 2.59 0.31
CA ILE A 65 -15.28 3.60 1.37
C ILE A 65 -16.11 4.84 1.01
N SER A 66 -16.03 5.28 -0.25
CA SER A 66 -16.78 6.44 -0.74
C SER A 66 -18.28 6.23 -0.66
N GLU A 67 -18.75 5.04 -1.02
CA GLU A 67 -20.15 4.69 -1.01
C GLU A 67 -20.67 4.55 0.42
N MET A 68 -19.97 3.79 1.26
CA MET A 68 -20.37 3.56 2.66
C MET A 68 -20.42 4.84 3.47
N LEU A 69 -19.46 5.74 3.30
CA LEU A 69 -19.44 7.04 4.01
C LEU A 69 -20.18 8.14 3.26
N GLN A 70 -20.77 7.85 2.10
CA GLN A 70 -21.46 8.83 1.26
C GLN A 70 -20.61 10.10 1.03
N LEU A 71 -19.33 9.91 0.69
CA LEU A 71 -18.38 11.02 0.59
C LEU A 71 -18.72 11.95 -0.58
N ASN A 72 -18.67 13.26 -0.33
CA ASN A 72 -18.75 14.25 -1.39
C ASN A 72 -17.41 14.34 -2.17
N LYS A 73 -17.40 15.08 -3.29
CA LYS A 73 -16.23 15.19 -4.18
C LYS A 73 -14.97 15.67 -3.46
N GLN A 74 -15.10 16.57 -2.48
CA GLN A 74 -13.96 17.11 -1.75
C GLN A 74 -13.44 16.10 -0.72
N GLN A 75 -14.34 15.50 0.07
CA GLN A 75 -13.98 14.46 1.03
C GLN A 75 -13.31 13.26 0.36
N LYS A 76 -13.75 12.85 -0.84
CA LYS A 76 -13.08 11.77 -1.60
C LYS A 76 -11.60 12.08 -1.87
N LYS A 77 -11.27 13.33 -2.22
CA LYS A 77 -9.87 13.73 -2.45
C LYS A 77 -9.06 13.70 -1.16
N GLU A 78 -9.63 14.19 -0.07
CA GLU A 78 -8.96 14.25 1.23
C GLU A 78 -8.75 12.86 1.83
N VAL A 79 -9.75 11.98 1.77
CA VAL A 79 -9.64 10.57 2.17
C VAL A 79 -8.57 9.85 1.35
N LYS A 80 -8.55 10.05 0.02
CA LYS A 80 -7.48 9.51 -0.83
C LYS A 80 -6.10 10.00 -0.38
N SER A 81 -5.96 11.29 -0.09
CA SER A 81 -4.69 11.87 0.40
C SER A 81 -4.25 11.25 1.73
N ILE A 82 -5.18 11.09 2.68
CA ILE A 82 -4.91 10.46 3.97
C ILE A 82 -4.40 9.03 3.79
N LEU A 83 -5.03 8.26 2.90
CA LEU A 83 -4.64 6.87 2.64
C LEU A 83 -3.33 6.78 1.86
N ASP A 84 -3.07 7.70 0.91
CA ASP A 84 -1.78 7.79 0.21
C ASP A 84 -0.64 8.14 1.18
N GLU A 85 -0.88 9.03 2.15
CA GLU A 85 0.08 9.34 3.22
C GLU A 85 0.32 8.14 4.14
N GLY A 86 -0.75 7.50 4.60
CA GLY A 86 -0.66 6.29 5.43
C GLY A 86 0.10 5.16 4.72
N GLN A 87 -0.13 4.98 3.42
CA GLN A 87 0.62 4.01 2.60
C GLN A 87 2.12 4.31 2.53
N LYS A 88 2.50 5.59 2.45
CA LYS A 88 3.91 6.01 2.48
C LYS A 88 4.54 5.77 3.85
N GLU A 89 3.83 6.07 4.92
CA GLU A 89 4.26 5.85 6.30
C GLU A 89 4.40 4.35 6.62
N ALA A 90 3.47 3.53 6.12
CA ALA A 90 3.46 2.08 6.30
C ALA A 90 4.55 1.35 5.50
N ALA A 91 5.07 1.95 4.42
CA ALA A 91 6.03 1.30 3.53
C ALA A 91 7.26 0.70 4.24
N PRO A 92 8.03 1.44 5.06
CA PRO A 92 9.16 0.88 5.78
C PRO A 92 8.76 -0.21 6.79
N VAL A 93 7.61 -0.06 7.46
CA VAL A 93 7.11 -1.04 8.44
C VAL A 93 6.75 -2.35 7.74
N ARG A 94 6.07 -2.29 6.59
CA ARG A 94 5.74 -3.47 5.76
C ARG A 94 7.02 -4.20 5.34
N ASP A 95 8.03 -3.47 4.88
CA ASP A 95 9.29 -4.08 4.44
C ASP A 95 10.03 -4.72 5.63
N GLN A 96 9.99 -4.12 6.82
CA GLN A 96 10.54 -4.69 8.05
C GLN A 96 9.75 -5.94 8.52
N ILE A 97 8.43 -5.94 8.41
CA ILE A 97 7.60 -7.12 8.70
C ILE A 97 7.99 -8.29 7.79
N ALA A 98 8.16 -8.06 6.50
CA ALA A 98 8.58 -9.10 5.56
C ALA A 98 9.96 -9.68 5.94
N LYS A 99 10.94 -8.81 6.25
CA LYS A 99 12.27 -9.23 6.69
C LYS A 99 12.26 -9.98 8.03
N SER A 100 11.46 -9.51 8.98
CA SER A 100 11.32 -10.13 10.30
C SER A 100 10.74 -11.54 10.19
N ARG A 101 9.73 -11.76 9.33
CA ARG A 101 9.18 -13.09 9.05
C ARG A 101 10.23 -14.05 8.45
N LEU A 102 11.07 -13.56 7.53
CA LEU A 102 12.18 -14.35 6.98
C LEU A 102 13.21 -14.73 8.06
N ALA A 103 13.64 -13.76 8.88
CA ALA A 103 14.60 -14.00 9.95
C ALA A 103 14.09 -15.01 11.00
N ILE A 104 12.80 -14.95 11.35
CA ILE A 104 12.17 -15.94 12.22
C ILE A 104 12.19 -17.33 11.55
N GLY A 105 11.82 -17.41 10.26
CA GLY A 105 11.84 -18.67 9.50
C GLY A 105 13.23 -19.30 9.44
N GLU A 106 14.27 -18.50 9.16
CA GLU A 106 15.66 -18.93 9.14
C GLU A 106 16.13 -19.41 10.52
N ALA A 107 15.76 -18.71 11.60
CA ALA A 107 16.09 -19.11 12.96
C ALA A 107 15.44 -20.45 13.34
N ILE A 108 14.17 -20.65 12.97
CA ILE A 108 13.47 -21.92 13.16
C ILE A 108 14.15 -23.05 12.38
N GLN A 109 14.46 -22.83 11.10
CA GLN A 109 15.16 -23.82 10.27
C GLN A 109 16.55 -24.16 10.81
N GLY A 110 17.24 -23.17 11.40
CA GLY A 110 18.53 -23.35 12.05
C GLY A 110 18.48 -24.03 13.42
N GLY A 111 17.29 -24.47 13.89
CA GLY A 111 17.13 -25.15 15.17
C GLY A 111 17.41 -24.26 16.39
N LYS A 112 17.20 -22.95 16.26
CA LYS A 112 17.35 -22.00 17.38
C LYS A 112 16.38 -22.34 18.51
N SER A 113 16.82 -22.07 19.74
CA SER A 113 16.02 -22.30 20.94
C SER A 113 14.87 -21.29 21.05
N ASP A 114 13.87 -21.59 21.88
CA ASP A 114 12.77 -20.66 22.16
C ASP A 114 13.28 -19.33 22.74
N ASP A 115 14.33 -19.36 23.56
CA ASP A 115 14.94 -18.15 24.13
C ASP A 115 15.60 -17.28 23.05
N ASP A 116 16.20 -17.89 22.03
CA ASP A 116 16.75 -17.18 20.86
C ASP A 116 15.65 -16.64 19.93
N LEU A 117 14.52 -17.35 19.84
CA LEU A 117 13.37 -16.96 18.99
C LEU A 117 12.53 -15.84 19.61
N LYS A 118 12.40 -15.82 20.94
CA LYS A 118 11.60 -14.85 21.68
C LYS A 118 11.88 -13.38 21.31
N PRO A 119 13.14 -12.89 21.22
CA PRO A 119 13.39 -11.51 20.80
C PRO A 119 12.94 -11.23 19.36
N LEU A 120 13.07 -12.19 18.45
CA LEU A 120 12.61 -12.04 17.05
C LEU A 120 11.08 -11.94 16.98
N VAL A 121 10.37 -12.80 17.72
CA VAL A 121 8.91 -12.77 17.82
C VAL A 121 8.41 -11.47 18.45
N ASN A 122 9.07 -10.99 19.51
CA ASN A 122 8.72 -9.72 20.14
C ASN A 122 8.92 -8.54 19.19
N SER A 123 9.99 -8.55 18.40
CA SER A 123 10.23 -7.54 17.35
C SER A 123 9.13 -7.56 16.28
N GLN A 124 8.74 -8.75 15.82
CA GLN A 124 7.63 -8.93 14.88
C GLN A 124 6.31 -8.37 15.44
N ALA A 125 6.00 -8.65 16.71
CA ALA A 125 4.81 -8.15 17.36
C ALA A 125 4.80 -6.61 17.46
N ALA A 126 5.95 -6.01 17.78
CA ALA A 126 6.10 -4.56 17.82
C ALA A 126 5.88 -3.92 16.44
N LEU A 127 6.40 -4.53 15.36
CA LEU A 127 6.17 -4.05 13.99
C LEU A 127 4.70 -4.16 13.57
N THR A 128 4.01 -5.25 13.94
CA THR A 128 2.58 -5.40 13.68
C THR A 128 1.76 -4.35 14.44
N ALA A 129 2.12 -4.04 15.69
CA ALA A 129 1.49 -2.97 16.45
C ALA A 129 1.72 -1.58 15.83
N GLN A 130 2.92 -1.32 15.30
CA GLN A 130 3.21 -0.09 14.56
C GLN A 130 2.35 0.04 13.31
N MET A 131 2.21 -1.03 12.53
CA MET A 131 1.33 -1.03 11.35
C MET A 131 -0.12 -0.69 11.73
N ALA A 132 -0.67 -1.36 12.75
CA ALA A 132 -2.01 -1.08 13.25
C ALA A 132 -2.16 0.38 13.72
N GLY A 133 -1.11 0.95 14.33
CA GLY A 133 -1.08 2.37 14.71
C GLY A 133 -1.23 3.31 13.51
N ILE A 134 -0.58 3.02 12.38
CA ILE A 134 -0.68 3.80 11.14
C ILE A 134 -2.09 3.69 10.55
N GLU A 135 -2.65 2.49 10.49
CA GLU A 135 -4.00 2.23 9.99
C GLU A 135 -5.06 2.99 10.81
N LEU A 136 -4.97 2.91 12.14
CA LEU A 136 -5.89 3.61 13.04
C LEU A 136 -5.70 5.13 12.99
N SER A 137 -4.46 5.62 12.85
CA SER A 137 -4.18 7.04 12.66
C SER A 137 -4.82 7.59 11.38
N ALA A 138 -4.73 6.84 10.27
CA ALA A 138 -5.40 7.19 9.03
C ALA A 138 -6.93 7.24 9.22
N PHE A 139 -7.51 6.27 9.92
CA PHE A 139 -8.95 6.29 10.21
C PHE A 139 -9.37 7.46 11.09
N VAL A 140 -8.60 7.81 12.12
CA VAL A 140 -8.86 8.99 12.96
C VAL A 140 -8.86 10.27 12.13
N LYS A 141 -7.97 10.39 11.15
CA LYS A 141 -7.98 11.53 10.20
C LYS A 141 -9.24 11.52 9.35
N ILE A 142 -9.64 10.38 8.79
CA ILE A 142 -10.88 10.23 8.00
C ILE A 142 -12.11 10.61 8.85
N TYR A 143 -12.23 10.07 10.07
CA TYR A 143 -13.32 10.33 11.00
C TYR A 143 -13.52 11.84 11.25
N LYS A 144 -12.44 12.61 11.36
CA LYS A 144 -12.49 14.06 11.58
C LYS A 144 -13.01 14.86 10.37
N LEU A 145 -13.02 14.29 9.17
CA LEU A 145 -13.52 14.93 7.95
C LEU A 145 -15.03 14.75 7.75
N LEU A 146 -15.64 13.83 8.48
CA LEU A 146 -17.02 13.42 8.29
C LEU A 146 -17.98 14.33 9.04
N ASP A 147 -19.15 14.56 8.45
CA ASP A 147 -20.26 15.20 9.14
C ASP A 147 -20.99 14.23 10.10
N LYS A 148 -21.94 14.76 10.87
CA LYS A 148 -22.66 13.99 11.89
C LYS A 148 -23.41 12.78 11.36
N GLU A 149 -23.93 12.85 10.13
CA GLU A 149 -24.70 11.76 9.52
C GLU A 149 -23.75 10.65 9.05
N GLN A 150 -22.65 11.05 8.41
CA GLN A 150 -21.60 10.14 7.94
C GLN A 150 -20.87 9.43 9.09
N LEU A 151 -20.72 10.08 10.25
CA LEU A 151 -20.10 9.47 11.44
C LEU A 151 -20.77 8.16 11.86
N GLN A 152 -22.08 7.99 11.67
CA GLN A 152 -22.76 6.72 12.00
C GLN A 152 -22.36 5.58 11.07
N GLN A 153 -21.96 5.88 9.83
CA GLN A 153 -21.54 4.90 8.81
C GLN A 153 -20.12 4.37 9.04
N THR A 154 -19.33 5.05 9.88
CA THR A 154 -17.96 4.65 10.21
C THR A 154 -17.86 3.25 10.79
N ARG A 155 -18.93 2.74 11.41
CA ARG A 155 -19.00 1.37 11.93
C ARG A 155 -18.77 0.31 10.85
N GLY A 156 -19.25 0.57 9.63
CA GLY A 156 -19.06 -0.34 8.50
C GLY A 156 -17.67 -0.25 7.88
N VAL A 157 -17.03 0.93 7.94
CA VAL A 157 -15.70 1.15 7.35
C VAL A 157 -14.57 0.80 8.30
N PHE A 158 -14.76 0.94 9.61
CA PHE A 158 -13.70 0.68 10.59
C PHE A 158 -13.02 -0.69 10.44
N PRO A 159 -13.74 -1.81 10.22
CA PRO A 159 -13.12 -3.12 10.00
C PRO A 159 -12.23 -3.18 8.75
N MET A 160 -12.53 -2.37 7.72
CA MET A 160 -11.77 -2.32 6.47
C MET A 160 -10.39 -1.68 6.63
N MET A 161 -10.17 -0.95 7.73
CA MET A 161 -8.89 -0.31 8.01
C MET A 161 -7.80 -1.32 8.36
N LYS A 162 -8.19 -2.47 8.93
CA LYS A 162 -7.26 -3.53 9.25
C LYS A 162 -6.63 -4.06 7.98
N GLY A 163 -5.30 -4.00 7.89
CA GLY A 163 -4.54 -4.53 6.77
C GLY A 163 -4.61 -3.68 5.50
N ILE A 164 -5.21 -2.48 5.55
CA ILE A 164 -5.36 -1.62 4.36
C ILE A 164 -4.01 -1.28 3.70
N PHE A 165 -2.92 -1.28 4.49
CA PHE A 165 -1.56 -0.99 4.05
C PHE A 165 -0.62 -2.22 3.99
N GLU A 166 -1.14 -3.43 4.14
CA GLU A 166 -0.35 -4.66 3.98
C GLU A 166 0.19 -4.80 2.54
N GLY A 167 -0.59 -4.35 1.56
CA GLY A 167 -0.21 -4.32 0.16
C GLY A 167 0.66 -3.11 -0.21
N LYS A 168 1.21 -3.14 -1.44
CA LYS A 168 1.88 -1.96 -2.03
C LYS A 168 0.90 -0.93 -2.58
N ASN A 169 -0.34 -1.33 -2.82
CA ASN A 169 -1.43 -0.48 -3.27
C ASN A 169 -2.61 -0.68 -2.32
N TRP A 170 -2.98 0.35 -1.57
CA TRP A 170 -4.13 0.32 -0.68
C TRP A 170 -5.46 0.30 -1.47
N ASN A 171 -5.48 0.84 -2.69
CA ASN A 171 -6.65 0.94 -3.53
C ASN A 171 -6.73 -0.18 -4.57
N SER A 172 -6.47 -1.42 -4.16
CA SER A 172 -6.69 -2.58 -5.00
C SER A 172 -8.19 -2.91 -5.10
N ALA A 173 -8.55 -3.69 -6.11
CA ALA A 173 -9.75 -4.49 -6.03
C ALA A 173 -9.59 -5.51 -4.89
N GLU A 174 -10.67 -5.79 -4.16
CA GLU A 174 -10.70 -6.96 -3.28
C GLU A 174 -10.79 -8.26 -4.08
#